data_AF-F2S179-F1
#
_entry.id   AF-F2S179-F1
#
_cell.length_a   1.000
_cell.length_b   1.000
_cell.length_c   1.000
_cell.angle_alpha   90.00
_cell.angle_beta   90.00
_cell.angle_gamma   90.00
#
_symmetry.space_group_name_H-M   'P 1'
#
loop_
_entity.id
_entity.type
_entity.pdbx_description
1 polymer ?
#
loop_
_entity_poly.entity_id
_entity_poly.type
_entity_poly.pdbx_seq_one_letter_code
_entity_poly.pdbx_strand_id
1 'polypeptide(L)'
;MRLHVLVFSLGLLPEAFVKADEVYHKGENKSPSIQHDIRGLASCSAPERDNCSFYLSCLETAMPCGFEGYATAYGDHYCRKFQSEQQKFSDEGEVWLSNTMYCLQSKLVPYATGQKQASCDAIRKYAFGTHPSCYIDNGLCTLPPTDWFVILDIVGIEGLFGSIEALIATLEAGGGCVEFYLWLIRNHFIENAERRITSRDA
;
A
#
# COMPACT_ATOMS: atom_id res chain seq x y z
N MET A 1 45.94 50.08 13.66
CA MET A 1 45.89 50.87 14.90
C MET A 1 45.43 49.97 16.03
N ARG A 2 45.94 50.25 17.23
CA ARG A 2 46.01 49.42 18.43
C ARG A 2 44.73 48.68 18.88
N LEU A 3 44.98 47.46 19.35
CA LEU A 3 44.21 46.62 20.25
C LEU A 3 44.39 47.10 21.71
N HIS A 4 43.31 47.20 22.50
CA HIS A 4 43.27 47.16 23.98
C HIS A 4 41.82 46.73 24.35
N VAL A 5 41.53 45.54 24.88
CA VAL A 5 41.88 44.90 26.17
C VAL A 5 41.17 45.51 27.38
N LEU A 6 40.18 44.77 27.91
CA LEU A 6 39.68 44.72 29.29
C LEU A 6 39.15 43.28 29.45
N VAL A 7 39.83 42.29 30.06
CA VAL A 7 40.34 42.07 31.43
C VAL A 7 39.26 42.15 32.52
N PHE A 8 38.85 40.98 33.01
CA PHE A 8 38.55 40.63 34.41
C PHE A 8 38.59 39.07 34.48
N SER A 9 39.71 38.43 34.82
CA SER A 9 40.16 38.05 36.18
C SER A 9 39.12 37.20 36.96
N LEU A 10 39.13 35.86 36.80
CA LEU A 10 39.75 34.85 37.69
C LEU A 10 39.26 34.86 39.15
N GLY A 11 38.49 33.83 39.50
CA GLY A 11 38.24 33.37 40.87
C GLY A 11 38.20 31.85 40.90
N LEU A 12 39.14 31.25 41.63
CA LEU A 12 39.39 29.82 41.79
C LEU A 12 38.35 29.10 42.68
N LEU A 13 38.25 27.77 42.47
CA LEU A 13 37.62 26.74 43.31
C LEU A 13 38.21 26.67 44.74
N PRO A 14 37.52 25.98 45.67
CA PRO A 14 38.03 24.65 46.04
C PRO A 14 36.95 23.56 46.22
N GLU A 15 37.35 22.32 45.96
CA GLU A 15 36.61 21.09 46.26
C GLU A 15 36.66 20.72 47.75
N ALA A 16 35.57 20.14 48.28
CA ALA A 16 35.61 19.21 49.42
C ALA A 16 34.30 18.38 49.54
N PHE A 17 34.37 17.13 49.08
CA PHE A 17 33.99 15.87 49.74
C PHE A 17 32.70 15.71 50.62
N VAL A 18 31.90 14.68 50.24
CA VAL A 18 31.10 13.70 51.06
C VAL A 18 29.77 14.21 51.65
N LYS A 19 28.60 13.55 51.49
CA LYS A 19 28.25 12.13 51.69
C LYS A 19 26.94 11.74 50.97
N ALA A 20 26.84 10.48 50.57
CA ALA A 20 25.60 9.83 50.12
C ALA A 20 24.70 9.50 51.31
N ASP A 21 23.38 9.65 51.20
CA ASP A 21 22.37 8.91 51.96
C ASP A 21 21.06 8.79 51.14
N GLU A 22 20.58 7.55 51.06
CA GLU A 22 19.33 6.93 50.58
C GLU A 22 18.13 7.73 50.04
N VAL A 23 17.78 7.37 48.79
CA VAL A 23 16.49 6.81 48.29
C VAL A 23 15.23 7.02 49.16
N TYR A 24 14.22 7.71 48.61
CA TYR A 24 12.84 7.21 48.51
C TYR A 24 12.00 8.09 47.55
N HIS A 25 11.83 7.66 46.31
CA HIS A 25 10.79 8.20 45.42
C HIS A 25 10.00 7.09 44.72
N LYS A 26 8.76 6.95 45.20
CA LYS A 26 7.51 6.81 44.44
C LYS A 26 7.51 5.74 43.34
N GLY A 27 6.91 4.59 43.66
CA GLY A 27 6.52 3.60 42.67
C GLY A 27 5.46 4.16 41.71
N GLU A 28 5.80 4.19 40.42
CA GLU A 28 4.85 4.36 39.32
C GLU A 28 4.37 2.98 38.86
N ASN A 29 3.05 2.79 38.85
CA ASN A 29 2.40 1.62 38.31
C ASN A 29 2.64 1.55 36.79
N LYS A 30 3.22 0.43 36.36
CA LYS A 30 3.50 0.09 34.96
C LYS A 30 2.20 0.05 34.14
N SER A 31 2.09 0.93 33.15
CA SER A 31 1.15 0.79 32.03
C SER A 31 1.83 0.00 30.89
N PRO A 32 1.32 -1.16 30.46
CA PRO A 32 1.84 -1.88 29.31
C PRO A 32 1.04 -1.53 28.05
N SER A 33 1.54 -0.64 27.19
CA SER A 33 0.98 -0.48 25.82
C SER A 33 1.86 0.23 24.79
N ILE A 34 2.83 1.06 25.17
CA ILE A 34 3.51 1.95 24.20
C ILE A 34 4.44 1.22 23.21
N GLN A 35 5.08 0.10 23.60
CA GLN A 35 5.99 -0.61 22.71
C GLN A 35 5.30 -1.40 21.59
N HIS A 36 4.07 -1.85 21.81
CA HIS A 36 3.32 -2.63 20.82
C HIS A 36 2.70 -1.72 19.75
N ASP A 37 2.24 -0.53 20.16
CA ASP A 37 1.70 0.50 19.26
C ASP A 37 2.77 1.08 18.32
N ILE A 38 3.99 1.33 18.82
CA ILE A 38 5.07 1.88 17.97
C ILE A 38 5.56 0.86 16.94
N ARG A 39 5.57 -0.44 17.28
CA ARG A 39 5.93 -1.51 16.34
C ARG A 39 4.85 -1.74 15.28
N GLY A 40 3.58 -1.57 15.66
CA GLY A 40 2.44 -1.58 14.73
C GLY A 40 2.46 -0.42 13.74
N LEU A 41 2.65 0.81 14.19
CA LEU A 41 2.72 1.99 13.30
C LEU A 41 3.95 1.98 12.38
N ALA A 42 5.11 1.53 12.89
CA ALA A 42 6.33 1.39 12.08
C ALA A 42 6.14 0.38 10.93
N SER A 43 5.34 -0.67 11.15
CA SER A 43 4.97 -1.65 10.11
C SER A 43 4.07 -1.07 9.02
N CYS A 44 3.24 -0.08 9.34
CA CYS A 44 2.29 0.52 8.39
C CYS A 44 2.93 1.59 7.49
N SER A 45 4.17 2.00 7.78
CA SER A 45 4.91 2.99 7.00
C SER A 45 5.65 2.39 5.80
N ALA A 46 5.88 1.08 5.80
CA ALA A 46 6.53 0.34 4.74
C ALA A 46 5.82 -1.01 4.56
N PRO A 47 4.85 -1.11 3.62
CA PRO A 47 4.12 -2.34 3.39
C PRO A 47 5.07 -3.49 3.04
N GLU A 48 4.81 -4.67 3.60
CA GLU A 48 5.56 -5.87 3.24
C GLU A 48 5.14 -6.34 1.84
N ARG A 49 6.11 -6.73 1.00
CA ARG A 49 5.78 -7.31 -0.31
C ARG A 49 5.01 -8.60 -0.13
N ASP A 50 4.13 -8.90 -1.07
CA ASP A 50 3.41 -10.16 -1.12
C ASP A 50 2.65 -10.47 0.18
N ASN A 51 2.14 -9.43 0.86
CA ASN A 51 1.38 -9.56 2.10
C ASN A 51 0.12 -8.68 2.06
N CYS A 52 -1.05 -9.26 2.34
CA CYS A 52 -2.33 -8.53 2.32
C CYS A 52 -2.73 -7.90 3.65
N SER A 53 -2.03 -8.22 4.75
CA SER A 53 -2.38 -7.76 6.10
C SER A 53 -2.37 -6.23 6.25
N PHE A 54 -1.66 -5.50 5.38
CA PHE A 54 -1.68 -4.03 5.36
C PHE A 54 -3.12 -3.47 5.33
N TYR A 55 -4.03 -4.10 4.57
CA TYR A 55 -5.38 -3.58 4.44
C TYR A 55 -6.14 -3.61 5.77
N LEU A 56 -6.11 -4.72 6.51
CA LEU A 56 -6.86 -4.87 7.76
C LEU A 56 -6.09 -4.31 8.97
N SER A 57 -4.81 -4.64 9.08
CA SER A 57 -3.98 -4.30 10.23
C SER A 57 -3.52 -2.83 10.24
N CYS A 58 -3.54 -2.16 9.09
CA CYS A 58 -3.11 -0.77 8.98
C CYS A 58 -4.21 0.15 8.47
N LEU A 59 -4.70 -0.06 7.24
CA LEU A 59 -5.63 0.88 6.63
C LEU A 59 -7.00 0.91 7.33
N GLU A 60 -7.62 -0.24 7.54
CA GLU A 60 -8.92 -0.33 8.22
C GLU A 60 -8.82 0.06 9.70
N THR A 61 -7.68 -0.22 10.34
CA THR A 61 -7.43 0.18 11.73
C THR A 61 -7.33 1.71 11.86
N ALA A 62 -6.65 2.38 10.92
CA ALA A 62 -6.53 3.84 10.91
C ALA A 62 -7.80 4.56 10.41
N MET A 63 -8.52 3.93 9.49
CA MET A 63 -9.68 4.49 8.78
C MET A 63 -10.83 3.46 8.76
N PRO A 64 -11.54 3.25 9.89
CA PRO A 64 -12.53 2.18 10.01
C PRO A 64 -13.78 2.49 9.19
N CYS A 65 -13.95 1.76 8.09
CA CYS A 65 -15.06 1.89 7.14
C CYS A 65 -16.00 0.68 7.15
N GLY A 66 -15.67 -0.35 7.94
CA GLY A 66 -16.49 -1.53 8.13
C GLY A 66 -16.30 -2.58 7.04
N PHE A 67 -17.16 -3.60 7.07
CA PHE A 67 -17.06 -4.76 6.20
C PHE A 67 -17.25 -4.43 4.71
N GLU A 68 -18.04 -3.42 4.38
CA GLU A 68 -18.22 -2.88 3.01
C GLU A 68 -17.15 -1.83 2.63
N GLY A 69 -16.29 -1.48 3.57
CA GLY A 69 -15.21 -0.52 3.37
C GLY A 69 -14.20 -1.00 2.32
N TYR A 70 -13.52 -0.06 1.67
CA TYR A 70 -12.55 -0.39 0.61
C TYR A 70 -11.48 -1.37 1.07
N ALA A 71 -10.92 -1.19 2.28
CA ALA A 71 -9.85 -2.04 2.79
C ALA A 71 -10.31 -3.50 2.94
N THR A 72 -11.51 -3.71 3.49
CA THR A 72 -12.07 -5.05 3.75
C THR A 72 -12.67 -5.69 2.50
N ALA A 73 -13.67 -5.04 1.88
CA ALA A 73 -14.45 -5.62 0.79
C ALA A 73 -13.69 -5.70 -0.54
N TYR A 74 -12.63 -4.91 -0.71
CA TYR A 74 -11.92 -4.80 -1.98
C TYR A 74 -10.42 -5.09 -1.85
N GLY A 75 -9.71 -4.29 -1.06
CA GLY A 75 -8.26 -4.37 -0.91
C GLY A 75 -7.78 -5.74 -0.45
N ASP A 76 -8.19 -6.16 0.76
CA ASP A 76 -7.82 -7.46 1.32
C ASP A 76 -8.38 -8.63 0.49
N HIS A 77 -9.65 -8.54 0.09
CA HIS A 77 -10.33 -9.56 -0.72
C HIS A 77 -9.58 -9.89 -2.02
N TYR A 78 -9.31 -8.88 -2.86
CA TYR A 78 -8.63 -9.13 -4.14
C TYR A 78 -7.15 -9.42 -3.96
N CYS A 79 -6.49 -8.79 -2.99
CA CYS A 79 -5.11 -9.11 -2.67
C CYS A 79 -4.94 -10.61 -2.37
N ARG A 80 -5.81 -11.18 -1.53
CA ARG A 80 -5.76 -12.62 -1.19
C ARG A 80 -6.12 -13.51 -2.37
N LYS A 81 -7.08 -13.11 -3.21
CA LYS A 81 -7.40 -13.85 -4.44
C LYS A 81 -6.18 -13.93 -5.36
N PHE A 82 -5.50 -12.80 -5.60
CA PHE A 82 -4.28 -12.79 -6.39
C PHE A 82 -3.17 -13.66 -5.79
N GLN A 83 -2.95 -13.59 -4.48
CA GLN A 83 -1.99 -14.48 -3.80
C GLN A 83 -2.34 -15.96 -3.99
N SER A 84 -3.63 -16.31 -3.88
CA SER A 84 -4.08 -17.71 -4.03
C SER A 84 -3.88 -18.26 -5.44
N GLU A 85 -3.75 -17.37 -6.43
CA GLU A 85 -3.59 -17.70 -7.84
C GLU A 85 -2.19 -17.37 -8.39
N GLN A 86 -1.26 -16.97 -7.52
CA GLN A 86 0.10 -16.56 -7.90
C GLN A 86 0.80 -17.58 -8.80
N GLN A 87 0.66 -18.88 -8.50
CA GLN A 87 1.28 -19.97 -9.26
C GLN A 87 0.73 -20.14 -10.70
N LYS A 88 -0.36 -19.44 -11.06
CA LYS A 88 -0.89 -19.44 -12.43
C LYS A 88 -0.23 -18.39 -13.33
N PHE A 89 0.49 -17.43 -12.76
CA PHE A 89 1.22 -16.42 -13.51
C PHE A 89 2.53 -16.99 -14.09
N SER A 90 3.02 -16.37 -15.16
CA SER A 90 4.41 -16.56 -15.59
C SER A 90 5.39 -15.90 -14.60
N ASP A 91 6.69 -16.14 -14.77
CA ASP A 91 7.73 -15.46 -13.99
C ASP A 91 7.60 -13.92 -14.08
N GLU A 92 7.29 -13.38 -15.27
CA GLU A 92 7.02 -11.95 -15.46
C GLU A 92 5.73 -11.51 -14.75
N GLY A 93 4.69 -12.33 -14.81
CA GLY A 93 3.43 -12.11 -14.13
C GLY A 93 3.56 -12.09 -12.61
N GLU A 94 4.38 -12.96 -12.02
CA GLU A 94 4.67 -12.97 -10.58
C GLU A 94 5.39 -11.69 -10.14
N VAL A 95 6.37 -11.24 -10.94
CA VAL A 95 7.07 -9.96 -10.71
C VAL A 95 6.11 -8.78 -10.80
N TRP A 96 5.25 -8.76 -11.81
CA TRP A 96 4.21 -7.73 -11.94
C TRP A 96 3.28 -7.73 -10.73
N LEU A 97 2.79 -8.90 -10.33
CA LEU A 97 1.87 -9.04 -9.20
C LEU A 97 2.48 -8.47 -7.91
N SER A 98 3.70 -8.88 -7.57
CA SER A 98 4.40 -8.41 -6.37
C SER A 98 4.60 -6.89 -6.38
N ASN A 99 5.05 -6.34 -7.50
CA ASN A 99 5.29 -4.91 -7.65
C ASN A 99 4.00 -4.09 -7.60
N THR A 100 2.95 -4.54 -8.27
CA THR A 100 1.63 -3.90 -8.25
C THR A 100 1.01 -3.92 -6.86
N MET A 101 1.04 -5.07 -6.16
CA MET A 101 0.56 -5.18 -4.78
C MET A 101 1.26 -4.17 -3.86
N TYR A 102 2.59 -4.14 -3.92
CA TYR A 102 3.39 -3.20 -3.13
C TYR A 102 3.08 -1.74 -3.50
N CYS A 103 2.95 -1.41 -4.78
CA CYS A 103 2.59 -0.07 -5.24
C CYS A 103 1.25 0.39 -4.67
N LEU A 104 0.21 -0.43 -4.80
CA LEU A 104 -1.14 -0.10 -4.34
C LEU A 104 -1.18 0.20 -2.83
N GLN A 105 -0.54 -0.66 -2.02
CA GLN A 105 -0.44 -0.47 -0.58
C GLN A 105 0.39 0.78 -0.23
N SER A 106 1.49 1.01 -0.94
CA SER A 106 2.37 2.17 -0.71
C SER A 106 1.65 3.51 -0.93
N LYS A 107 0.74 3.60 -1.92
CA LYS A 107 -0.07 4.82 -2.13
C LYS A 107 -1.01 5.12 -0.96
N LEU A 108 -1.36 4.11 -0.15
CA LEU A 108 -2.30 4.22 0.96
C LEU A 108 -1.60 4.47 2.31
N VAL A 109 -0.26 4.38 2.38
CA VAL A 109 0.54 4.60 3.59
C VAL A 109 0.21 5.91 4.32
N PRO A 110 0.04 7.08 3.65
CA PRO A 110 -0.30 8.31 4.35
C PRO A 110 -1.62 8.22 5.13
N TYR A 111 -2.58 7.42 4.66
CA TYR A 111 -3.85 7.19 5.37
C TYR A 111 -3.68 6.15 6.48
N ALA A 112 -2.98 5.06 6.19
CA ALA A 112 -2.72 3.97 7.12
C ALA A 112 -1.84 4.37 8.32
N THR A 113 -1.07 5.46 8.20
CA THR A 113 -0.22 6.02 9.27
C THR A 113 -0.84 7.24 9.95
N GLY A 114 -2.07 7.63 9.57
CA GLY A 114 -2.76 8.81 10.13
C GLY A 114 -2.20 10.15 9.67
N GLN A 115 -1.24 10.20 8.73
CA GLN A 115 -0.74 11.44 8.13
C GLN A 115 -1.81 12.18 7.31
N LYS A 116 -2.76 11.43 6.75
CA LYS A 116 -3.95 11.94 6.06
C LYS A 116 -5.19 11.27 6.63
N GLN A 117 -6.28 12.04 6.70
CA GLN A 117 -7.61 11.54 7.01
C GLN A 117 -8.55 11.78 5.82
N ALA A 118 -9.59 10.97 5.69
CA ALA A 118 -10.58 11.07 4.62
C ALA A 118 -11.93 10.47 5.07
N SER A 119 -13.02 10.73 4.36
CA SER A 119 -14.22 9.89 4.52
C SER A 119 -14.02 8.53 3.85
N CYS A 120 -14.88 7.56 4.17
CA CYS A 120 -14.87 6.24 3.55
C CYS A 120 -15.04 6.31 2.02
N ASP A 121 -15.91 7.19 1.53
CA ASP A 121 -16.08 7.40 0.09
C ASP A 121 -14.84 8.03 -0.55
N ALA A 122 -14.20 8.97 0.14
CA ALA A 122 -13.01 9.64 -0.36
C ALA A 122 -11.81 8.70 -0.43
N ILE A 123 -11.59 7.84 0.58
CA ILE A 123 -10.50 6.85 0.54
C ILE A 123 -10.78 5.78 -0.53
N ARG A 124 -12.03 5.32 -0.66
CA ARG A 124 -12.45 4.41 -1.73
C ARG A 124 -12.12 4.99 -3.10
N LYS A 125 -12.57 6.22 -3.37
CA LYS A 125 -12.30 6.92 -4.64
C LYS A 125 -10.81 7.10 -4.89
N TYR A 126 -10.05 7.51 -3.88
CA TYR A 126 -8.60 7.67 -3.98
C TYR A 126 -7.93 6.34 -4.34
N ALA A 127 -8.25 5.26 -3.62
CA ALA A 127 -7.63 3.96 -3.82
C ALA A 127 -7.93 3.38 -5.20
N PHE A 128 -9.16 3.48 -5.70
CA PHE A 128 -9.45 3.09 -7.09
C PHE A 128 -8.66 3.93 -8.11
N GLY A 129 -8.49 5.23 -7.84
CA GLY A 129 -7.71 6.11 -8.70
C GLY A 129 -6.22 5.78 -8.81
N THR A 130 -5.65 4.97 -7.90
CA THR A 130 -4.23 4.57 -7.98
C THR A 130 -3.99 3.35 -8.88
N HIS A 131 -5.01 2.54 -9.13
CA HIS A 131 -4.88 1.25 -9.84
C HIS A 131 -4.27 1.41 -11.24
N PRO A 132 -4.77 2.31 -12.11
CA PRO A 132 -4.22 2.45 -13.46
C PRO A 132 -2.71 2.64 -13.48
N SER A 133 -2.21 3.60 -12.69
CA SER A 133 -0.77 3.87 -12.61
C SER A 133 0.00 2.67 -12.05
N CYS A 134 -0.43 2.07 -10.92
CA CYS A 134 0.25 0.92 -10.35
C CYS A 134 0.22 -0.33 -11.24
N TYR A 135 -0.73 -0.44 -12.17
CA TYR A 135 -0.80 -1.53 -13.13
C TYR A 135 0.16 -1.28 -14.30
N ILE A 136 0.03 -0.11 -14.94
CA ILE A 136 0.79 0.25 -16.13
C ILE A 136 2.28 0.41 -15.80
N ASP A 137 2.60 1.16 -14.75
CA ASP A 137 3.99 1.49 -14.37
C ASP A 137 4.78 0.24 -13.96
N ASN A 138 4.10 -0.85 -13.58
CA ASN A 138 4.74 -2.11 -13.19
C ASN A 138 4.74 -3.17 -14.30
N GLY A 139 4.30 -2.83 -15.53
CA GLY A 139 4.49 -3.67 -16.71
C GLY A 139 3.27 -4.45 -17.18
N LEU A 140 2.05 -4.05 -16.78
CA LEU A 140 0.82 -4.74 -17.21
C LEU A 140 0.74 -4.88 -18.75
N CYS A 141 1.11 -3.82 -19.48
CA CYS A 141 1.04 -3.79 -20.95
C CYS A 141 1.99 -4.76 -21.66
N THR A 142 3.02 -5.26 -20.97
CA THR A 142 4.04 -6.15 -21.52
C THR A 142 3.88 -7.59 -21.06
N LEU A 143 2.88 -7.88 -20.21
CA LEU A 143 2.62 -9.23 -19.76
C LEU A 143 2.18 -10.14 -20.92
N PRO A 144 2.58 -11.42 -20.90
CA PRO A 144 2.07 -12.39 -21.85
C PRO A 144 0.55 -12.54 -21.72
N PRO A 145 -0.15 -12.92 -22.81
CA PRO A 145 -1.60 -13.10 -22.78
C PRO A 145 -2.08 -14.09 -21.70
N THR A 146 -1.28 -15.09 -21.31
CA THR A 146 -1.64 -16.05 -20.26
C THR A 146 -1.91 -15.36 -18.92
N ASP A 147 -1.11 -14.37 -18.54
CA ASP A 147 -1.29 -13.65 -17.28
C ASP A 147 -2.55 -12.78 -17.30
N TRP A 148 -2.88 -12.22 -18.47
CA TRP A 148 -4.13 -11.49 -18.67
C TRP A 148 -5.37 -12.34 -18.44
N PHE A 149 -5.36 -13.62 -18.84
CA PHE A 149 -6.45 -14.52 -18.50
C PHE A 149 -6.58 -14.72 -17.00
N VAL A 150 -5.45 -14.89 -16.29
CA VAL A 150 -5.47 -15.05 -14.82
C VAL A 150 -6.02 -13.79 -14.15
N ILE A 151 -5.56 -12.60 -14.57
CA ILE A 151 -6.05 -11.31 -14.06
C ILE A 151 -7.56 -11.18 -14.27
N LEU A 152 -8.05 -11.42 -15.49
CA LEU A 152 -9.47 -11.34 -15.83
C LEU A 152 -10.31 -12.38 -15.07
N ASP A 153 -9.80 -13.59 -14.85
CA ASP A 153 -10.47 -14.63 -14.08
C ASP A 153 -10.61 -14.26 -12.58
N ILE A 154 -9.67 -13.46 -12.04
CA ILE A 154 -9.66 -13.06 -10.63
C ILE A 154 -10.61 -11.90 -10.36
N VAL A 155 -10.50 -10.83 -11.15
CA VAL A 155 -11.23 -9.58 -10.90
C VAL A 155 -12.45 -9.39 -11.78
N GLY A 156 -12.57 -10.15 -12.88
CA GLY A 156 -13.53 -9.84 -13.94
C GLY A 156 -13.23 -8.51 -14.64
N ILE A 157 -13.90 -8.28 -15.76
CA ILE A 157 -13.76 -7.00 -16.49
C ILE A 157 -14.31 -5.84 -15.66
N GLU A 158 -15.42 -6.06 -14.93
CA GLU A 158 -16.00 -5.07 -14.03
C GLU A 158 -15.09 -4.73 -12.85
N GLY A 159 -14.36 -5.70 -12.28
CA GLY A 159 -13.46 -5.43 -11.16
C GLY A 159 -12.19 -4.70 -11.59
N LEU A 160 -11.67 -4.95 -12.78
CA LEU A 160 -10.42 -4.34 -13.22
C LEU A 160 -10.59 -2.84 -13.53
N PHE A 161 -11.73 -2.45 -14.13
CA PHE A 161 -11.93 -1.08 -14.62
C PHE A 161 -13.38 -0.56 -14.53
N GLY A 162 -14.31 -1.26 -13.88
CA GLY A 162 -15.71 -0.87 -13.78
C GLY A 162 -16.52 -1.15 -15.06
N SER A 163 -15.95 -0.86 -16.23
CA SER A 163 -16.51 -1.23 -17.54
C SER A 163 -15.42 -1.29 -18.62
N ILE A 164 -15.74 -1.86 -19.78
CA ILE A 164 -14.83 -1.91 -20.94
C ILE A 164 -14.50 -0.49 -21.44
N GLU A 165 -15.45 0.44 -21.37
CA GLU A 165 -15.25 1.83 -21.78
C GLU A 165 -14.31 2.57 -20.82
N ALA A 166 -14.45 2.34 -19.52
CA ALA A 166 -13.56 2.91 -18.51
C ALA A 166 -12.14 2.32 -18.60
N LEU A 167 -12.04 1.05 -18.98
CA LEU A 167 -10.77 0.43 -19.36
C LEU A 167 -10.17 1.14 -20.57
N ILE A 168 -10.90 1.25 -21.69
CA ILE A 168 -10.45 1.90 -22.92
C ILE A 168 -9.97 3.33 -22.64
N ALA A 169 -10.77 4.15 -21.96
CA ALA A 169 -10.42 5.53 -21.64
C ALA A 169 -9.15 5.63 -20.80
N THR A 170 -8.94 4.69 -19.86
CA THR A 170 -7.74 4.62 -19.04
C THR A 170 -6.50 4.30 -19.88
N LEU A 171 -6.63 3.41 -20.87
CA LEU A 171 -5.53 3.01 -21.76
C LEU A 171 -5.21 4.07 -22.80
N GLU A 172 -6.21 4.71 -23.37
CA GLU A 172 -6.07 5.84 -24.29
C GLU A 172 -5.36 7.01 -23.61
N ALA A 173 -5.73 7.31 -22.36
CA ALA A 173 -5.06 8.33 -21.57
C ALA A 173 -3.62 7.94 -21.17
N GLY A 174 -3.34 6.65 -21.00
CA GLY A 174 -2.04 6.15 -20.56
C GLY A 174 -1.03 5.90 -21.68
N GLY A 175 -1.44 5.80 -22.94
CA GLY A 175 -0.57 5.55 -24.11
C GLY A 175 0.22 4.22 -24.10
N GLY A 176 0.25 3.51 -22.98
CA GLY A 176 1.21 2.42 -22.73
C GLY A 176 0.80 1.04 -23.23
N CYS A 177 -0.49 0.78 -23.47
CA CYS A 177 -0.94 -0.57 -23.84
C CYS A 177 -1.67 -0.69 -25.19
N VAL A 178 -1.86 0.41 -25.95
CA VAL A 178 -2.75 0.44 -27.12
C VAL A 178 -2.48 -0.70 -28.11
N GLU A 179 -1.21 -0.94 -28.46
CA GLU A 179 -0.84 -1.99 -29.42
C GLU A 179 -1.15 -3.41 -28.92
N PHE A 180 -0.87 -3.70 -27.65
CA PHE A 180 -1.18 -4.99 -27.04
C PHE A 180 -2.69 -5.25 -26.98
N TYR A 181 -3.49 -4.23 -26.69
CA TYR A 181 -4.95 -4.38 -26.66
C TYR A 181 -5.58 -4.48 -28.05
N LEU A 182 -5.06 -3.75 -29.04
CA LEU A 182 -5.44 -3.98 -30.44
C LEU A 182 -5.17 -5.42 -30.85
N TRP A 183 -4.09 -6.02 -30.36
CA TRP A 183 -3.81 -7.44 -30.53
C TRP A 183 -4.84 -8.33 -29.82
N LEU A 184 -5.17 -8.07 -28.54
CA LEU A 184 -6.18 -8.86 -27.80
C LEU A 184 -7.55 -8.85 -28.49
N ILE A 185 -8.01 -7.68 -28.94
CA ILE A 185 -9.29 -7.52 -29.65
C ILE A 185 -9.27 -8.27 -30.98
N ARG A 186 -8.23 -8.06 -31.81
CA ARG A 186 -8.09 -8.75 -33.10
C ARG A 186 -8.07 -10.28 -32.97
N ASN A 187 -7.65 -10.79 -31.83
CA ASN A 187 -7.59 -12.23 -31.55
C ASN A 187 -8.80 -12.74 -30.73
N HIS A 188 -9.88 -11.97 -30.60
CA HIS A 188 -11.10 -12.34 -29.86
C HIS A 188 -10.84 -12.82 -28.42
N PHE A 189 -9.77 -12.34 -27.79
CA PHE A 189 -9.32 -12.81 -26.50
C PHE A 189 -10.29 -12.44 -25.38
N ILE A 190 -10.78 -11.20 -25.40
CA ILE A 190 -11.70 -10.66 -24.40
C ILE A 190 -13.06 -11.38 -24.45
N GLU A 191 -13.63 -11.55 -25.64
CA GLU A 191 -14.89 -12.29 -25.84
C GLU A 191 -14.79 -13.76 -25.37
N ASN A 192 -13.62 -14.39 -25.56
CA ASN A 192 -13.37 -15.75 -25.09
C ASN A 192 -13.26 -15.83 -23.57
N ALA A 193 -12.63 -14.84 -22.93
CA ALA A 193 -12.58 -14.74 -21.47
C ALA A 193 -13.98 -14.53 -20.88
N GLU A 194 -14.77 -13.61 -21.43
CA GLU A 194 -16.16 -13.36 -21.00
C GLU A 194 -17.04 -14.60 -21.11
N ARG A 195 -16.95 -15.35 -22.22
CA ARG A 195 -17.67 -16.62 -22.37
C ARG A 195 -17.25 -17.67 -21.35
N ARG A 196 -15.96 -17.75 -21.02
CA ARG A 196 -15.48 -18.70 -20.00
C ARG A 196 -16.00 -18.34 -18.62
N ILE A 197 -15.93 -17.06 -18.24
CA ILE A 197 -16.43 -16.57 -16.95
C ILE A 197 -17.93 -16.86 -16.84
N THR A 198 -18.73 -16.43 -17.83
CA THR A 198 -20.18 -16.68 -17.85
C THR A 198 -20.56 -18.16 -17.87
N SER A 199 -19.76 -19.02 -18.52
CA SER A 199 -20.00 -20.47 -18.51
C SER A 199 -19.65 -21.15 -17.18
N ARG A 200 -18.79 -20.54 -16.35
CA ARG A 200 -18.39 -21.08 -15.04
C ARG A 200 -19.42 -20.76 -13.96
N ASP A 201 -20.23 -19.72 -14.17
CA ASP A 201 -21.26 -19.24 -13.26
C ASP A 201 -22.67 -19.81 -13.58
N ALA A 202 -22.78 -20.68 -14.61
CA ALA A 202 -24.01 -21.35 -15.06
C ALA A 202 -24.03 -22.83 -14.67
#